data_AF-A0AAX3KLC6-F1
#
_entry.id   AF-A0AAX3KLC6-F1
#
_cell.length_a   1.000
_cell.length_b   1.000
_cell.length_c   1.000
_cell.angle_alpha   90.00
_cell.angle_beta   90.00
_cell.angle_gamma   90.00
#
_symmetry.space_group_name_H-M   'P 1'
#
loop_
_entity.id
_entity.type
_entity.pdbx_description
1 polymer ?
#
loop_
_entity_poly.entity_id
_entity_poly.type
_entity_poly.pdbx_seq_one_letter_code
_entity_poly.pdbx_strand_id
1 'polypeptide(L)'
;MINTGHFAAYEPDGRIVFAVSCPPEYGKQIIRLNTDRPFIQVATPARPADHFVMGQMLKERPQMGAVLQGLWLKGVHEGAAVNIESETYTADGSDIELGFSAPGIYTVTVTLWPYRDQEFTVENSA
;
A
#
# COMPACT_ATOMS: atom_id res chain seq x y z
N MET A 1 -18.10 -19.50 -20.75
CA MET A 1 -17.33 -18.54 -19.94
C MET A 1 -17.78 -18.69 -18.49
N ILE A 2 -16.86 -18.92 -17.56
CA ILE A 2 -17.20 -18.98 -16.14
C ILE A 2 -17.42 -17.54 -15.67
N ASN A 3 -18.64 -17.21 -15.24
CA ASN A 3 -18.94 -15.92 -14.64
C ASN A 3 -18.16 -15.82 -13.32
N THR A 4 -17.22 -14.88 -13.22
CA THR A 4 -16.40 -14.69 -12.01
C THR A 4 -16.82 -13.38 -11.34
N GLY A 5 -17.14 -13.44 -10.05
CA GLY A 5 -17.37 -12.28 -9.20
C GLY A 5 -16.10 -11.94 -8.41
N HIS A 6 -15.85 -10.65 -8.24
CA HIS A 6 -14.73 -10.13 -7.44
C HIS A 6 -15.27 -9.46 -6.18
N PHE A 7 -14.73 -9.81 -5.03
CA PHE A 7 -15.20 -9.33 -3.74
C PHE A 7 -14.03 -8.79 -2.93
N ALA A 8 -14.24 -7.69 -2.22
CA ALA A 8 -13.24 -7.07 -1.37
C ALA A 8 -13.87 -6.72 -0.02
N ALA A 9 -13.32 -7.28 1.06
CA ALA A 9 -13.63 -6.89 2.43
C ALA A 9 -12.61 -5.86 2.92
N TYR A 10 -13.09 -4.86 3.66
CA TYR A 10 -12.30 -3.68 3.97
C TYR A 10 -12.58 -3.11 5.37
N GLU A 11 -11.63 -2.34 5.87
CA GLU A 11 -11.66 -1.62 7.14
C GLU A 11 -12.42 -0.28 7.01
N PRO A 12 -12.81 0.37 8.12
CA PRO A 12 -13.50 1.67 8.09
C PRO A 12 -12.76 2.77 7.31
N ASP A 13 -11.43 2.72 7.29
CA ASP A 13 -10.55 3.66 6.55
C ASP A 13 -10.40 3.31 5.05
N GLY A 14 -11.10 2.26 4.59
CA GLY A 14 -11.08 1.78 3.22
C GLY A 14 -10.03 0.70 2.93
N ARG A 15 -9.19 0.31 3.90
CA ARG A 15 -8.11 -0.66 3.66
C ARG A 15 -8.66 -2.04 3.38
N ILE A 16 -8.28 -2.62 2.24
CA ILE A 16 -8.70 -3.97 1.86
C ILE A 16 -7.90 -4.98 2.70
N VAL A 17 -8.61 -5.80 3.45
CA VAL A 17 -8.02 -6.84 4.31
C VAL A 17 -8.17 -8.24 3.73
N PHE A 18 -9.13 -8.42 2.81
CA PHE A 18 -9.33 -9.67 2.11
C PHE A 18 -9.98 -9.44 0.75
N ALA A 19 -9.47 -10.09 -0.29
CA ALA A 19 -10.03 -10.03 -1.64
C ALA A 19 -10.08 -11.42 -2.26
N VAL A 20 -11.15 -11.71 -2.99
CA VAL A 20 -11.33 -13.01 -3.65
C VAL A 20 -12.03 -12.87 -4.99
N SER A 21 -11.61 -13.69 -5.96
CA SER A 21 -12.28 -13.87 -7.25
C SER A 21 -12.79 -15.30 -7.34
N CYS A 22 -14.10 -15.49 -7.49
CA CYS A 22 -14.74 -16.81 -7.44
C CYS A 22 -16.09 -16.79 -8.18
N PRO A 23 -16.75 -17.94 -8.43
CA PRO A 23 -18.14 -17.93 -8.86
C PRO A 23 -19.00 -17.11 -7.88
N PRO A 24 -19.84 -16.16 -8.36
CA PRO A 24 -20.53 -15.19 -7.52
C PRO A 24 -21.35 -15.79 -6.38
N GLU A 25 -21.92 -16.97 -6.59
CA GLU A 25 -22.71 -17.71 -5.60
C GLU A 25 -21.91 -18.08 -4.34
N TYR A 26 -20.59 -18.24 -4.44
CA TYR A 26 -19.72 -18.58 -3.31
C TYR A 26 -19.10 -17.36 -2.62
N GLY A 27 -19.15 -16.17 -3.25
CA GLY A 27 -18.43 -14.99 -2.79
C GLY A 27 -18.73 -14.61 -1.34
N LYS A 28 -20.01 -14.49 -0.98
CA LYS A 28 -20.42 -14.15 0.39
C LYS A 28 -19.94 -15.19 1.41
N GLN A 29 -20.05 -16.48 1.09
CA GLN A 29 -19.62 -17.55 1.98
C GLN A 29 -18.11 -17.49 2.21
N ILE A 30 -17.31 -17.33 1.15
CA ILE A 30 -15.85 -17.24 1.25
C ILE A 30 -15.43 -16.01 2.06
N ILE A 31 -16.04 -14.84 1.82
CA ILE A 31 -15.77 -13.64 2.63
C ILE A 31 -16.04 -13.95 4.12
N ARG A 32 -17.21 -14.52 4.46
CA ARG A 32 -17.60 -14.77 5.85
C ARG A 32 -16.78 -15.85 6.55
N LEU A 33 -16.14 -16.75 5.81
CA LEU A 33 -15.17 -17.69 6.37
C LEU A 33 -13.84 -17.03 6.77
N ASN A 34 -13.51 -15.88 6.18
CA ASN A 34 -12.23 -15.20 6.40
C ASN A 34 -12.38 -13.93 7.25
N THR A 35 -13.55 -13.29 7.24
CA THR A 35 -13.77 -12.02 7.93
C THR A 35 -15.24 -11.63 8.10
N ASP A 36 -15.53 -10.95 9.22
CA ASP A 36 -16.83 -10.30 9.49
C ASP A 36 -16.91 -8.85 8.99
N ARG A 37 -15.83 -8.35 8.37
CA ARG A 37 -15.76 -6.98 7.84
C ARG A 37 -16.82 -6.72 6.76
N PRO A 38 -17.21 -5.45 6.57
CA PRO A 38 -18.02 -5.07 5.41
C PRO A 38 -17.26 -5.43 4.12
N PHE A 39 -18.02 -5.77 3.08
CA PHE A 39 -17.45 -6.12 1.79
C PHE A 39 -18.30 -5.57 0.65
N ILE A 40 -17.65 -5.37 -0.50
CA ILE A 40 -18.30 -5.00 -1.76
C ILE A 40 -18.00 -6.03 -2.84
N GLN A 41 -18.90 -6.14 -3.80
CA GLN A 41 -18.64 -6.80 -5.08
C GLN A 41 -18.17 -5.74 -6.08
N VAL A 42 -17.11 -6.04 -6.82
CA VAL A 42 -16.43 -5.10 -7.72
C VAL A 42 -16.27 -5.70 -9.12
N ALA A 43 -16.09 -4.85 -10.12
CA ALA A 43 -16.03 -5.27 -11.52
C ALA A 43 -14.69 -5.92 -11.91
N THR A 44 -13.62 -5.64 -11.18
CA THR A 44 -12.26 -6.14 -11.43
C THR A 44 -11.66 -6.74 -10.16
N PRO A 45 -10.67 -7.64 -10.26
CA PRO A 45 -9.98 -8.17 -9.08
C PRO A 45 -9.36 -7.05 -8.23
N ALA A 46 -9.76 -6.98 -6.96
CA ALA A 46 -9.19 -6.03 -6.02
C ALA A 46 -7.78 -6.48 -5.58
N ARG A 47 -6.83 -5.55 -5.60
CA ARG A 47 -5.45 -5.75 -5.13
C ARG A 47 -5.17 -4.79 -3.98
N PRO A 48 -4.93 -5.25 -2.74
CA PRO A 48 -4.70 -4.38 -1.58
C PRO A 48 -3.52 -3.41 -1.72
N ALA A 49 -2.48 -3.80 -2.46
CA ALA A 49 -1.34 -2.93 -2.75
C ALA A 49 -1.71 -1.72 -3.63
N ASP A 50 -2.69 -1.90 -4.53
CA ASP A 50 -3.04 -0.91 -5.55
C ASP A 50 -4.34 -0.18 -5.24
N HIS A 51 -5.24 -0.77 -4.45
CA HIS A 51 -6.62 -0.32 -4.30
C HIS A 51 -7.05 -0.14 -2.85
N PHE A 52 -8.09 0.67 -2.68
CA PHE A 52 -8.84 0.84 -1.44
C PHE A 52 -10.34 0.98 -1.74
N VAL A 53 -11.18 0.87 -0.71
CA VAL A 53 -12.62 1.05 -0.83
C VAL A 53 -13.03 2.41 -0.30
N MET A 54 -13.75 3.19 -1.10
CA MET A 54 -14.33 4.47 -0.68
C MET A 54 -15.71 4.64 -1.27
N GLY A 55 -16.71 4.89 -0.43
CA GLY A 55 -18.10 5.09 -0.88
C GLY A 55 -18.67 3.88 -1.63
N GLN A 56 -18.42 2.66 -1.13
CA GLN A 56 -18.84 1.39 -1.75
C GLN A 56 -18.23 1.11 -3.13
N MET A 57 -17.14 1.81 -3.50
CA MET A 57 -16.44 1.62 -4.77
C MET A 57 -14.98 1.27 -4.54
N LEU A 58 -14.43 0.43 -5.43
CA LEU A 58 -12.99 0.20 -5.53
C LEU A 58 -12.35 1.44 -6.17
N LYS A 59 -11.31 1.96 -5.54
CA LYS A 59 -10.52 3.09 -6.04
C LYS A 59 -9.04 2.75 -6.02
N GLU A 60 -8.29 3.38 -6.91
CA GLU A 60 -6.84 3.32 -6.93
C GLU A 60 -6.25 4.10 -5.75
N ARG A 61 -5.32 3.48 -5.02
CA ARG A 61 -4.49 4.16 -4.03
C ARG A 61 -3.66 5.24 -4.73
N PRO A 62 -3.64 6.48 -4.24
CA PRO A 62 -2.84 7.55 -4.83
C PRO A 62 -1.34 7.24 -4.75
N GLN A 63 -0.54 7.81 -5.65
CA GLN A 63 0.91 7.76 -5.53
C GLN A 63 1.39 8.71 -4.43
N MET A 64 2.38 8.28 -3.64
CA MET A 64 2.97 9.09 -2.57
C MET A 64 3.63 10.37 -3.08
N GLY A 65 4.26 10.31 -4.27
CA GLY A 65 4.90 11.48 -4.88
C GLY A 65 6.25 11.86 -4.27
N ALA A 66 6.82 11.02 -3.40
CA ALA A 66 8.17 11.22 -2.89
C ALA A 66 9.21 11.05 -4.01
N VAL A 67 10.31 11.78 -3.93
CA VAL A 67 11.38 11.76 -4.94
C VAL A 67 12.74 11.65 -4.25
N LEU A 68 13.56 10.72 -4.73
CA LEU A 68 14.96 10.59 -4.32
C LEU A 68 15.86 11.46 -5.21
N GLN A 69 16.67 12.32 -4.59
CA GLN A 69 17.66 13.19 -5.23
C GLN A 69 19.02 13.04 -4.53
N GLY A 70 19.88 12.18 -5.07
CA GLY A 70 21.09 11.76 -4.37
C GLY A 70 20.72 10.99 -3.10
N LEU A 71 21.16 11.47 -1.94
CA LEU A 71 20.77 10.93 -0.63
C LEU A 71 19.60 11.68 0.01
N TRP A 72 18.93 12.58 -0.72
CA TRP A 72 17.81 13.35 -0.20
C TRP A 72 16.48 12.79 -0.67
N LEU A 73 15.63 12.41 0.26
CA LEU A 73 14.26 11.98 0.01
C LEU A 73 13.32 13.17 0.26
N LYS A 74 12.69 13.66 -0.82
CA LYS A 74 11.89 14.87 -0.83
C LYS A 74 10.42 14.58 -1.04
N GLY A 75 9.56 15.47 -0.53
CA GLY A 75 8.11 15.37 -0.71
C GLY A 75 7.47 14.20 0.05
N VAL A 76 8.12 13.71 1.09
CA VAL A 76 7.54 12.70 1.99
C VAL A 76 6.53 13.39 2.89
N HIS A 77 5.30 12.87 2.92
CA HIS A 77 4.25 13.41 3.78
C HIS A 77 4.57 13.20 5.27
N GLU A 78 4.22 14.20 6.09
CA GLU A 78 4.26 14.07 7.55
C GLU A 78 3.47 12.83 8.02
N GLY A 79 4.04 12.10 8.97
CA GLY A 79 3.48 10.86 9.51
C GLY A 79 3.74 9.61 8.65
N ALA A 80 4.36 9.74 7.46
CA ALA A 80 4.78 8.59 6.68
C ALA A 80 5.89 7.81 7.41
N ALA A 81 5.82 6.48 7.34
CA ALA A 81 6.87 5.60 7.82
C ALA A 81 7.89 5.36 6.71
N VAL A 82 9.12 5.82 6.92
CA VAL A 82 10.28 5.59 6.07
C VAL A 82 11.06 4.42 6.66
N ASN A 83 11.06 3.30 5.96
CA ASN A 83 11.75 2.09 6.37
C ASN A 83 13.07 1.99 5.62
N ILE A 84 14.16 1.85 6.37
CA ILE A 84 15.51 1.67 5.86
C ILE A 84 16.05 0.44 6.58
N GLU A 85 16.27 -0.65 5.83
CA GLU A 85 16.64 -1.95 6.40
C GLU A 85 15.65 -2.45 7.47
N SER A 86 16.09 -2.56 8.73
CA SER A 86 15.28 -2.97 9.88
C SER A 86 14.79 -1.80 10.74
N GLU A 87 15.06 -0.56 10.34
CA GLU A 87 14.71 0.63 11.09
C GLU A 87 13.57 1.38 10.41
N THR A 88 12.66 1.91 11.24
CA THR A 88 11.51 2.70 10.80
C THR A 88 11.59 4.09 11.42
N TYR A 89 11.53 5.09 10.55
CA TYR A 89 11.54 6.50 10.89
C TYR A 89 10.20 7.12 10.51
N THR A 90 9.67 8.01 11.35
CA THR A 90 8.46 8.78 11.03
C THR A 90 8.86 10.11 10.42
N ALA A 91 8.41 10.40 9.21
CA ALA A 91 8.64 11.68 8.55
C ALA A 91 7.89 12.80 9.26
N ASP A 92 8.52 13.96 9.41
CA ASP A 92 7.92 15.19 9.94
C ASP A 92 7.40 16.14 8.84
N GLY A 93 7.50 15.72 7.57
CA GLY A 93 7.11 16.51 6.40
C GLY A 93 8.22 17.36 5.80
N SER A 94 9.43 17.36 6.38
CA SER A 94 10.62 17.99 5.80
C SER A 94 11.37 17.06 4.82
N ASP A 95 12.37 17.61 4.12
CA ASP A 95 13.28 16.82 3.30
C ASP A 95 14.17 15.94 4.21
N ILE A 96 14.28 14.66 3.89
CA ILE A 96 14.99 13.67 4.71
C ILE A 96 16.34 13.35 4.06
N GLU A 97 17.43 13.57 4.78
CA GLU A 97 18.76 13.10 4.37
C GLU A 97 18.97 11.65 4.81
N LEU A 98 19.30 10.78 3.85
CA LEU A 98 19.57 9.37 4.08
C LEU A 98 21.06 9.19 4.43
N GLY A 99 21.33 8.67 5.63
CA GLY A 99 22.66 8.29 6.06
C GLY A 99 22.79 6.77 6.17
N PHE A 100 23.88 6.21 5.63
CA PHE A 100 24.18 4.78 5.71
C PHE A 100 25.53 4.58 6.39
N SER A 101 25.63 3.54 7.22
CA SER A 101 26.82 3.25 8.02
C SER A 101 27.95 2.59 7.23
N ALA A 102 27.64 1.99 6.08
CA ALA A 102 28.58 1.30 5.22
C ALA A 102 28.22 1.49 3.74
N PRO A 103 29.17 1.28 2.81
CA PRO A 103 28.85 1.22 1.40
C PRO A 103 28.02 -0.03 1.08
N GLY A 104 27.06 0.11 0.16
CA GLY A 104 26.10 -0.94 -0.19
C GLY A 104 24.91 -0.45 -0.99
N ILE A 105 24.00 -1.37 -1.31
CA ILE A 105 22.71 -1.08 -1.94
C ILE A 105 21.61 -1.25 -0.90
N TYR A 106 20.83 -0.21 -0.70
CA TYR A 106 19.77 -0.15 0.29
C TYR A 106 18.41 0.02 -0.37
N THR A 107 17.41 -0.69 0.15
CA THR A 107 16.01 -0.46 -0.20
C THR A 107 15.38 0.44 0.85
N VAL A 108 14.85 1.57 0.41
CA VAL A 108 14.10 2.51 1.25
C VAL A 108 12.63 2.45 0.85
N THR A 109 11.76 2.13 1.80
CA THR A 109 10.31 2.01 1.56
C THR A 109 9.54 3.05 2.35
N VAL A 110 8.82 3.92 1.65
CA VAL A 110 7.94 4.94 2.24
C VAL A 110 6.51 4.44 2.24
N THR A 111 5.86 4.43 3.41
CA THR A 111 4.49 3.97 3.58
C THR A 111 3.64 4.99 4.33
N LEU A 112 2.45 5.29 3.79
CA LEU A 112 1.47 6.14 4.43
C LEU A 112 0.10 5.83 3.81
N TRP A 113 -0.85 5.38 4.62
CA TRP A 113 -2.21 5.16 4.12
C TRP A 113 -2.88 6.51 3.78
N PRO A 114 -3.60 6.66 2.65
CA PRO A 114 -3.98 5.65 1.67
C PRO A 114 -3.02 5.51 0.47
N TYR A 115 -1.90 6.23 0.44
CA TYR A 115 -0.95 6.21 -0.66
C TYR A 115 -0.36 4.83 -0.87
N ARG A 116 -0.02 4.48 -2.12
CA ARG A 116 0.77 3.27 -2.43
C ARG A 116 2.13 3.37 -1.80
N ASP A 117 2.63 2.23 -1.34
CA ASP A 117 3.97 2.09 -0.81
C ASP A 117 4.95 2.42 -1.95
N GLN A 118 5.94 3.27 -1.66
CA GLN A 118 6.91 3.72 -2.64
C GLN A 118 8.30 3.24 -2.24
N GLU A 119 8.95 2.50 -3.14
CA GLU A 119 10.28 1.93 -2.92
C GLU A 119 11.34 2.69 -3.72
N PHE A 120 12.50 2.89 -3.11
CA PHE A 120 13.68 3.47 -3.73
C PHE A 120 14.88 2.56 -3.50
N THR A 121 15.70 2.40 -4.54
CA THR A 121 17.01 1.76 -4.43
C THR A 121 18.08 2.84 -4.32
N VAL A 122 18.85 2.81 -3.24
CA VAL A 122 19.91 3.79 -2.96
C VAL A 122 21.25 3.07 -2.94
N GLU A 123 22.19 3.51 -3.76
CA GLU A 123 23.57 3.04 -3.71
C GLU A 123 24.40 4.02 -2.87
N ASN A 124 25.03 3.50 -1.81
CA ASN A 124 26.04 4.22 -1.05
C ASN A 124 27.42 3.67 -1.44
N SER A 125 28.23 4.47 -2.14
CA SER A 125 29.58 4.07 -2.56
C SER A 125 30.70 4.55 -1.63
N ALA A 126 30.34 5.20 -0.51
CA ALA A 126 31.25 5.88 0.41
C ALA A 126 32.10 4.95 1.28
#